data_AF-A0A183EFI9-F1
#
_entry.id   AF-A0A183EFI9-F1
#
_cell.length_a   1.000
_cell.length_b   1.000
_cell.length_c   1.000
_cell.angle_alpha   90.00
_cell.angle_beta   90.00
_cell.angle_gamma   90.00
#
_symmetry.space_group_name_H-M   'P 1'
#
loop_
_entity.id
_entity.type
_entity.pdbx_description
1 polymer ?
#
loop_
_entity_poly.entity_id
_entity_poly.type
_entity_poly.pdbx_seq_one_letter_code
_entity_poly.pdbx_strand_id
1 'polypeptide(L)'
;VGGSVPSARAACSSTYLPAYASILVFGGRCRTERLNDLYMLDLSSLVWTRVETTEVPVRPSGRSWCSVNALSSDQALVYGGLSNDSHTLSDSWRICIKRKRKGWYEGTWTAMDIASELCGGADLDSRDSTEVTVVLRRQVEPLSLQLICLGALHPDLEDVRFLPMHLQLRCAWAHFLLYAGYRTPHMTVKHFKSYSLLKILDMSS
;
A
#
# COMPACT_ATOMS: atom_id res chain seq x y z
N VAL A 1 21.11 -15.84 6.22
CA VAL A 1 20.13 -15.91 5.11
C VAL A 1 19.98 -17.36 4.70
N GLY A 2 18.77 -17.91 4.65
CA GLY A 2 18.52 -19.34 4.37
C GLY A 2 17.19 -19.57 3.64
N GLY A 3 16.75 -20.83 3.53
CA GLY A 3 15.49 -21.20 2.87
C GLY A 3 15.61 -21.40 1.37
N SER A 4 14.50 -21.21 0.63
CA SER A 4 14.45 -21.34 -0.83
C SER A 4 14.90 -20.03 -1.48
N VAL A 5 16.22 -19.82 -1.54
CA VAL A 5 16.83 -18.59 -2.07
C VAL A 5 16.55 -18.43 -3.57
N PRO A 6 16.14 -17.25 -4.06
CA PRO A 6 15.97 -17.01 -5.50
C PRO A 6 17.29 -17.13 -6.25
N SER A 7 17.22 -17.53 -7.51
CA SER A 7 18.39 -17.50 -8.41
C SER A 7 18.97 -16.07 -8.52
N ALA A 8 20.26 -15.97 -8.80
CA ALA A 8 20.87 -14.70 -9.19
C ALA A 8 20.09 -14.06 -10.35
N ARG A 9 19.75 -12.78 -10.21
CA ARG A 9 18.89 -12.05 -11.13
C ARG A 9 19.18 -10.56 -11.08
N ALA A 10 18.90 -9.87 -12.19
CA ALA A 10 18.95 -8.42 -12.27
C ALA A 10 17.59 -7.89 -12.73
N ALA A 11 17.32 -6.60 -12.50
CA ALA A 11 16.09 -5.94 -12.94
C ALA A 11 14.80 -6.65 -12.46
N CYS A 12 14.88 -7.35 -11.33
CA CYS A 12 13.72 -7.78 -10.57
C CYS A 12 13.15 -6.59 -9.80
N SER A 13 11.91 -6.73 -9.36
CA SER A 13 11.21 -5.70 -8.62
C SER A 13 10.71 -6.26 -7.30
N SER A 14 10.62 -5.39 -6.29
CA SER A 14 10.29 -5.81 -4.94
C SER A 14 9.45 -4.78 -4.22
N THR A 15 8.59 -5.24 -3.32
CA THR A 15 7.81 -4.39 -2.42
C THR A 15 7.71 -5.01 -1.03
N TYR A 16 7.59 -4.19 0.00
CA TYR A 16 7.31 -4.65 1.35
C TYR A 16 5.83 -4.98 1.52
N LEU A 17 5.52 -6.12 2.14
CA LEU A 17 4.17 -6.53 2.51
C LEU A 17 4.01 -6.55 4.05
N PRO A 18 3.32 -5.54 4.62
CA PRO A 18 3.16 -5.39 6.06
C PRO A 18 2.54 -6.58 6.78
N ALA A 19 1.59 -7.30 6.17
CA ALA A 19 0.93 -8.46 6.80
C ALA A 19 1.91 -9.58 7.19
N TYR A 20 3.09 -9.58 6.57
CA TYR A 20 4.08 -10.64 6.71
C TYR A 20 5.43 -10.15 7.20
N ALA A 21 5.59 -8.85 7.46
CA ALA A 21 6.88 -8.23 7.76
C ALA A 21 7.99 -8.69 6.78
N SER A 22 7.64 -8.78 5.50
CA SER A 22 8.45 -9.45 4.48
C SER A 22 8.54 -8.66 3.20
N ILE A 23 9.63 -8.84 2.44
CA ILE A 23 9.79 -8.29 1.10
C ILE A 23 9.34 -9.34 0.07
N LEU A 24 8.35 -8.97 -0.75
CA LEU A 24 7.99 -9.71 -1.95
C LEU A 24 8.95 -9.33 -3.08
N VAL A 25 9.52 -10.31 -3.76
CA VAL A 25 10.34 -10.15 -4.97
C VAL A 25 9.66 -10.87 -6.13
N PHE A 26 9.58 -10.20 -7.28
CA PHE A 26 8.98 -10.73 -8.49
C PHE A 26 9.90 -10.58 -9.70
N GLY A 27 9.98 -11.66 -10.48
CA GLY A 27 10.58 -11.69 -11.81
C GLY A 27 12.04 -11.28 -11.85
N GLY A 28 12.40 -10.47 -12.85
CA GLY A 28 13.78 -10.12 -13.19
C GLY A 28 14.35 -11.00 -14.30
N ARG A 29 15.64 -10.82 -14.59
CA ARG A 29 16.36 -11.55 -15.63
C ARG A 29 17.48 -12.39 -15.04
N CYS A 30 17.49 -13.68 -15.36
CA CYS A 30 18.58 -14.60 -15.10
C CYS A 30 19.09 -15.13 -16.44
N ARG A 31 20.35 -14.83 -16.78
CA ARG A 31 20.94 -15.18 -18.08
C ARG A 31 20.10 -14.64 -19.25
N THR A 32 19.56 -15.51 -20.09
CA THR A 32 18.74 -15.18 -21.25
C THR A 32 17.25 -15.11 -20.92
N GLU A 33 16.85 -15.57 -19.73
CA GLU A 33 15.44 -15.72 -19.37
C GLU A 33 14.99 -14.60 -18.43
N ARG A 34 13.79 -14.09 -18.68
CA ARG A 34 13.02 -13.25 -17.78
C ARG A 34 12.02 -14.11 -17.04
N LEU A 35 12.00 -13.95 -15.73
CA LEU A 35 11.32 -14.83 -14.79
C LEU A 35 9.94 -14.26 -14.42
N ASN A 36 9.04 -15.13 -13.99
CA ASN A 36 7.72 -14.79 -13.42
C ASN A 36 7.50 -15.45 -12.04
N ASP A 37 8.58 -15.85 -11.40
CA ASP A 37 8.57 -16.42 -10.06
C ASP A 37 8.42 -15.33 -8.98
N LEU A 38 7.96 -15.76 -7.81
CA LEU A 38 7.69 -14.93 -6.64
C LEU A 38 8.43 -15.51 -5.43
N TYR A 39 9.05 -14.63 -4.65
CA TYR A 39 9.72 -14.99 -3.40
C TYR A 39 9.37 -14.00 -2.30
N MET A 40 9.29 -14.50 -1.07
CA MET A 40 9.14 -13.72 0.14
C MET A 40 10.42 -13.82 0.97
N LEU A 41 10.97 -12.69 1.38
CA LEU A 41 12.04 -12.61 2.37
C LEU A 41 11.46 -12.11 3.68
N ASP A 42 11.43 -12.97 4.69
CA ASP A 42 11.10 -12.57 6.06
C ASP A 42 12.23 -11.72 6.64
N LEU A 43 11.93 -10.48 7.05
CA LEU A 43 12.94 -9.53 7.51
C LEU A 43 13.46 -9.81 8.92
N SER A 44 12.73 -10.60 9.71
CA SER A 44 13.14 -10.95 11.08
C SER A 44 14.13 -12.12 11.10
N SER A 45 13.87 -13.14 10.29
CA SER A 45 14.64 -14.38 10.23
C SER A 45 15.60 -14.44 9.04
N LEU A 46 15.43 -13.57 8.06
CA LEU A 46 16.18 -13.54 6.80
C LEU A 46 16.08 -14.88 6.04
N VAL A 47 14.92 -15.51 6.12
CA VAL A 47 14.60 -16.77 5.42
C VAL A 47 13.78 -16.46 4.18
N TRP A 48 14.22 -17.03 3.05
CA TRP A 48 13.51 -16.97 1.79
C TRP A 48 12.50 -18.10 1.68
N THR A 49 11.30 -17.76 1.21
CA THR A 49 10.24 -18.72 0.91
C THR A 49 9.72 -18.44 -0.49
N ARG A 50 9.72 -19.45 -1.36
CA ARG A 50 9.09 -19.38 -2.67
C ARG A 50 7.57 -19.26 -2.48
N VAL A 51 6.94 -18.37 -3.21
CA VAL A 51 5.49 -18.26 -3.23
C VAL A 51 4.99 -19.21 -4.32
N GLU A 52 4.14 -20.15 -3.91
CA GLU A 52 3.47 -21.05 -4.85
C GLU A 52 2.25 -20.34 -5.44
N THR A 53 2.12 -20.33 -6.76
CA THR A 53 0.97 -19.70 -7.42
C THR A 53 0.00 -20.77 -7.87
N THR A 54 -1.28 -20.62 -7.55
CA THR A 54 -2.33 -21.51 -8.06
C THR A 54 -2.48 -21.27 -9.57
N GLU A 55 -2.12 -22.26 -10.40
CA GLU A 55 -2.16 -22.17 -11.85
C GLU A 55 -3.60 -22.32 -12.41
N VAL A 56 -4.48 -21.32 -12.27
CA VAL A 56 -5.72 -21.25 -13.08
C VAL A 56 -6.26 -19.81 -13.20
N PRO A 57 -6.52 -19.25 -14.40
CA PRO A 57 -6.04 -19.59 -15.73
C PRO A 57 -4.94 -18.65 -16.26
N VAL A 58 -4.57 -17.59 -15.53
CA VAL A 58 -3.66 -16.56 -16.07
C VAL A 58 -2.71 -16.01 -15.00
N ARG A 59 -1.43 -15.94 -15.34
CA ARG A 59 -0.35 -15.29 -14.57
C ARG A 59 0.43 -14.38 -15.53
N PRO A 60 1.10 -13.33 -15.02
CA PRO A 60 1.96 -12.52 -15.86
C PRO A 60 3.06 -13.36 -16.52
N SER A 61 3.35 -13.03 -17.77
CA SER A 61 4.54 -13.53 -18.47
C SER A 61 5.83 -13.13 -17.75
N GLY A 62 6.88 -13.92 -17.94
CA GLY A 62 8.22 -13.64 -17.43
C GLY A 62 8.71 -12.26 -17.85
N ARG A 63 9.13 -11.45 -16.88
CA ARG A 63 9.44 -10.02 -17.12
C ARG A 63 10.53 -9.45 -16.22
N SER A 64 11.24 -8.48 -16.76
CA SER A 64 12.22 -7.64 -16.05
C SER A 64 11.84 -6.17 -16.19
N TRP A 65 12.43 -5.28 -15.39
CA TRP A 65 12.15 -3.83 -15.42
C TRP A 65 10.65 -3.48 -15.26
N CYS A 66 9.88 -4.36 -14.63
CA CYS A 66 8.50 -4.07 -14.25
C CYS A 66 8.46 -3.23 -12.97
N SER A 67 7.31 -2.64 -12.64
CA SER A 67 7.10 -2.05 -11.32
C SER A 67 6.29 -3.00 -10.44
N VAL A 68 6.60 -3.05 -9.14
CA VAL A 68 5.85 -3.82 -8.14
C VAL A 68 5.59 -2.90 -6.96
N ASN A 69 4.32 -2.70 -6.60
CA ASN A 69 3.91 -1.77 -5.56
C ASN A 69 2.88 -2.42 -4.63
N ALA A 70 3.05 -2.28 -3.31
CA ALA A 70 2.03 -2.73 -2.38
C ALA A 70 0.70 -1.97 -2.58
N LEU A 71 -0.41 -2.71 -2.67
CA LEU A 71 -1.77 -2.16 -2.71
C LEU A 71 -2.42 -2.21 -1.33
N SER A 72 -2.16 -3.27 -0.56
CA SER A 72 -2.64 -3.49 0.79
C SER A 72 -1.54 -4.16 1.63
N SER A 73 -1.87 -4.58 2.85
CA SER A 73 -0.93 -5.30 3.71
C SER A 73 -0.49 -6.65 3.14
N ASP A 74 -1.30 -7.28 2.27
CA ASP A 74 -1.14 -8.64 1.73
C ASP A 74 -1.21 -8.72 0.19
N GLN A 75 -1.35 -7.58 -0.49
CA GLN A 75 -1.47 -7.51 -1.96
C GLN A 75 -0.48 -6.54 -2.59
N ALA A 76 -0.10 -6.84 -3.83
CA ALA A 76 0.72 -5.96 -4.66
C ALA A 76 0.20 -5.86 -6.10
N LEU A 77 0.47 -4.72 -6.73
CA LEU A 77 0.27 -4.44 -8.15
C LEU A 77 1.60 -4.64 -8.88
N VAL A 78 1.54 -5.33 -10.01
CA VAL A 78 2.61 -5.44 -11.00
C VAL A 78 2.17 -4.76 -12.28
N TYR A 79 3.01 -3.88 -12.81
CA TYR A 79 2.73 -3.16 -14.05
C TYR A 79 3.91 -3.24 -15.02
N GLY A 80 3.56 -3.50 -16.29
CA GLY A 80 4.45 -3.39 -17.43
C GLY A 80 5.72 -4.22 -17.33
N GLY A 81 6.82 -3.68 -17.85
CA GLY A 81 8.13 -4.33 -17.92
C GLY A 81 8.49 -4.75 -19.35
N LEU A 82 9.43 -5.69 -19.45
CA LEU A 82 9.91 -6.22 -20.73
C LEU A 82 9.80 -7.74 -20.73
N SER A 83 9.21 -8.34 -21.75
CA SER A 83 9.01 -9.80 -21.87
C SER A 83 10.27 -10.53 -22.36
N ASN A 84 10.25 -11.86 -22.36
CA ASN A 84 11.31 -12.69 -22.96
C ASN A 84 11.54 -12.36 -24.43
N ASP A 85 10.46 -12.14 -25.19
CA ASP A 85 10.50 -11.78 -26.62
C ASP A 85 10.88 -10.31 -26.86
N SER A 86 11.32 -9.60 -25.82
CA SER A 86 11.72 -8.18 -25.88
C SER A 86 10.59 -7.22 -26.26
N HIS A 87 9.34 -7.60 -26.00
CA HIS A 87 8.19 -6.71 -26.09
C HIS A 87 8.03 -5.91 -24.80
N THR A 88 7.87 -4.60 -24.94
CA THR A 88 7.44 -3.73 -23.84
C THR A 88 6.02 -4.08 -23.45
N LEU A 89 5.80 -4.24 -22.14
CA LEU A 89 4.53 -4.65 -21.57
C LEU A 89 3.83 -3.43 -20.96
N SER A 90 2.51 -3.38 -21.10
CA SER A 90 1.62 -2.37 -20.52
C SER A 90 0.46 -3.00 -19.71
N ASP A 91 0.50 -4.32 -19.52
CA ASP A 91 -0.48 -5.07 -18.75
C ASP A 91 -0.30 -4.88 -17.25
N SER A 92 -1.38 -5.12 -16.50
CA SER A 92 -1.46 -4.88 -15.07
C SER A 92 -1.99 -6.10 -14.34
N TRP A 93 -1.36 -6.42 -13.21
CA TRP A 93 -1.68 -7.63 -12.45
C TRP A 93 -1.71 -7.34 -10.97
N ARG A 94 -2.73 -7.83 -10.29
CA ARG A 94 -2.76 -7.89 -8.83
C ARG A 94 -2.34 -9.28 -8.37
N ILE A 95 -1.48 -9.33 -7.36
CA ILE A 95 -1.15 -10.55 -6.63
C ILE A 95 -1.66 -10.43 -5.20
N CYS A 96 -2.48 -11.40 -4.78
CA CYS A 96 -2.89 -11.56 -3.38
C CYS A 96 -2.11 -12.70 -2.75
N ILE A 97 -1.38 -12.41 -1.68
CA ILE A 97 -0.55 -13.37 -0.97
C ILE A 97 -1.31 -13.86 0.26
N LYS A 98 -1.36 -15.17 0.47
CA LYS A 98 -1.91 -15.82 1.66
C LYS A 98 -0.87 -16.74 2.29
N ARG A 99 -0.59 -16.54 3.58
CA ARG A 99 0.24 -17.49 4.34
C ARG A 99 -0.55 -18.76 4.66
N LYS A 100 -0.01 -19.92 4.26
CA LYS A 100 -0.60 -21.25 4.50
C LYS A 100 -0.03 -21.90 5.75
N ARG A 101 -0.63 -23.05 6.11
CA ARG A 101 -0.10 -23.92 7.17
C ARG A 101 1.32 -24.36 6.82
N LYS A 102 2.18 -24.49 7.84
CA LYS A 102 3.61 -24.80 7.74
C LYS A 102 4.50 -23.68 7.15
N GLY A 103 4.00 -22.44 7.07
CA GLY A 103 4.83 -21.26 6.76
C GLY A 103 5.07 -20.98 5.27
N TRP A 104 4.46 -21.74 4.36
CA TRP A 104 4.52 -21.49 2.91
C TRP A 104 3.56 -20.37 2.51
N TYR A 105 3.83 -19.71 1.39
CA TYR A 105 2.96 -18.67 0.84
C TYR A 105 2.28 -19.16 -0.43
N GLU A 106 0.99 -18.85 -0.56
CA GLU A 106 0.22 -19.04 -1.78
C GLU A 106 -0.10 -17.68 -2.39
N GLY A 107 0.12 -17.52 -3.69
CA GLY A 107 -0.20 -16.33 -4.45
C GLY A 107 -1.33 -16.58 -5.44
N THR A 108 -2.33 -15.68 -5.47
CA THR A 108 -3.39 -15.69 -6.48
C THR A 108 -3.29 -14.45 -7.35
N TRP A 109 -3.08 -14.65 -8.65
CA TRP A 109 -3.03 -13.59 -9.64
C TRP A 109 -4.41 -13.19 -10.12
N THR A 110 -4.59 -11.90 -10.41
CA THR A 110 -5.77 -11.36 -11.08
C THR A 110 -5.29 -10.36 -12.12
N ALA A 111 -5.69 -10.55 -13.38
CA ALA A 111 -5.48 -9.54 -14.41
C ALA A 111 -6.32 -8.30 -14.05
N MET A 112 -5.71 -7.12 -14.11
CA MET A 112 -6.37 -5.87 -13.78
C MET A 112 -6.55 -5.09 -15.07
N ASP A 113 -7.77 -4.68 -15.35
CA ASP A 113 -8.02 -3.59 -16.28
C ASP A 113 -8.08 -2.30 -15.47
N ILE A 114 -6.94 -1.60 -15.41
CA ILE A 114 -6.78 -0.40 -14.59
C ILE A 114 -7.76 0.70 -15.02
N ALA A 115 -8.21 0.72 -16.28
CA ALA A 115 -9.19 1.69 -16.77
C ALA A 115 -10.57 1.51 -16.13
N SER A 116 -10.95 0.28 -15.77
CA SER A 116 -12.28 -0.04 -15.23
C SER A 116 -12.32 -0.15 -13.70
N GLU A 117 -11.23 -0.51 -13.02
CA GLU A 117 -11.24 -0.67 -11.54
C GLU A 117 -10.94 0.62 -10.74
N LEU A 118 -10.30 1.63 -11.33
CA LEU A 118 -10.06 2.93 -10.66
C LEU A 118 -11.17 3.96 -10.91
N CYS A 119 -11.95 3.77 -11.97
CA CYS A 119 -13.16 4.53 -12.25
C CYS A 119 -14.33 3.91 -11.50
N GLY A 120 -14.37 4.12 -10.17
CA GLY A 120 -15.62 4.02 -9.44
C GLY A 120 -16.58 5.13 -9.91
N GLY A 121 -17.19 4.96 -11.07
CA GLY A 121 -18.06 5.95 -11.70
C GLY A 121 -18.55 5.44 -13.04
N ALA A 122 -19.86 5.28 -13.16
CA ALA A 122 -20.55 5.00 -14.40
C ALA A 122 -20.19 6.02 -15.50
N ASP A 123 -20.24 5.53 -16.74
CA ASP A 123 -20.24 6.25 -18.01
C ASP A 123 -19.03 7.13 -18.33
N LEU A 124 -18.05 6.56 -19.02
CA LEU A 124 -17.28 7.31 -20.01
C LEU A 124 -17.32 6.56 -21.34
N ASP A 125 -18.15 7.13 -22.21
CA ASP A 125 -18.34 6.76 -23.59
C ASP A 125 -17.02 6.86 -24.37
N SER A 126 -16.87 5.97 -25.33
CA SER A 126 -15.70 5.83 -26.18
C SER A 126 -15.39 7.12 -26.96
N ARG A 127 -14.13 7.60 -26.86
CA ARG A 127 -13.31 8.32 -27.86
C ARG A 127 -12.43 9.37 -27.17
N ASP A 128 -11.22 9.00 -26.78
CA ASP A 128 -10.01 9.61 -27.37
C ASP A 128 -8.77 8.93 -26.80
N SER A 129 -8.01 8.35 -27.72
CA SER A 129 -6.66 7.87 -27.50
C SER A 129 -5.71 9.05 -27.65
N THR A 130 -5.14 9.58 -26.57
CA THR A 130 -3.76 10.11 -26.52
C THR A 130 -3.44 10.69 -25.15
N GLU A 131 -2.21 10.39 -24.68
CA GLU A 131 -1.54 10.94 -23.49
C GLU A 131 -2.18 10.65 -22.12
N VAL A 132 -1.79 9.52 -21.54
CA VAL A 132 -2.00 9.28 -20.10
C VAL A 132 -0.63 9.18 -19.42
N THR A 133 -0.01 10.34 -19.20
CA THR A 133 1.07 10.49 -18.22
C THR A 133 0.46 10.51 -16.83
N VAL A 134 -0.05 9.37 -16.35
CA VAL A 134 -0.51 9.26 -14.96
C VAL A 134 0.65 8.72 -14.13
N VAL A 135 1.55 9.65 -13.78
CA VAL A 135 2.36 9.50 -12.57
C VAL A 135 1.36 9.47 -11.42
N LEU A 136 1.32 8.38 -10.65
CA LEU A 136 0.62 8.32 -9.37
C LEU A 136 1.22 9.37 -8.42
N ARG A 137 0.79 10.62 -8.52
CA ARG A 137 0.81 11.54 -7.39
C ARG A 137 -0.38 11.15 -6.54
N ARG A 138 -0.13 10.34 -5.49
CA ARG A 138 -0.97 10.49 -4.30
C ARG A 138 -0.77 11.93 -3.87
N GLN A 139 -1.75 12.79 -4.17
CA GLN A 139 -1.79 14.15 -3.65
C GLN A 139 -2.05 14.02 -2.15
N VAL A 140 -1.01 13.65 -1.40
CA VAL A 140 -0.96 13.91 0.02
C VAL A 140 -0.66 15.38 0.08
N GLU A 141 -1.68 16.22 0.28
CA GLU A 141 -1.41 17.56 0.79
C GLU A 141 -0.45 17.38 1.97
N PRO A 142 0.70 18.06 2.00
CA PRO A 142 1.61 17.92 3.12
C PRO A 142 0.79 18.16 4.38
N LEU A 143 0.79 17.17 5.28
CA LEU A 143 0.14 17.32 6.58
C LEU A 143 0.53 18.68 7.13
N SER A 144 -0.46 19.49 7.53
CA SER A 144 -0.16 20.83 8.03
C SER A 144 0.91 20.71 9.12
N LEU A 145 1.78 21.71 9.22
CA LEU A 145 2.86 21.69 10.22
C LEU A 145 2.29 21.45 11.64
N GLN A 146 1.05 21.89 11.87
CA GLN A 146 0.25 21.56 13.05
C GLN A 146 -0.03 20.06 13.23
N LEU A 147 -0.46 19.35 12.19
CA LEU A 147 -0.72 17.90 12.23
C LEU A 147 0.56 17.09 12.44
N ILE A 148 1.69 17.53 11.87
CA ILE A 148 3.01 16.93 12.10
C ILE A 148 3.45 17.14 13.54
N CYS A 149 3.33 18.37 14.07
CA CYS A 149 3.65 18.67 15.46
C CYS A 149 2.72 17.92 16.44
N LEU A 150 1.42 17.81 16.13
CA LEU A 150 0.46 17.05 16.93
C LEU A 150 0.79 15.56 16.93
N GLY A 151 1.19 14.99 15.79
CA GLY A 151 1.64 13.59 15.71
C GLY A 151 2.94 13.34 16.47
N ALA A 152 3.87 14.31 16.49
CA ALA A 152 5.11 14.22 17.24
C ALA A 152 4.93 14.38 18.75
N LEU A 153 3.97 15.20 19.18
CA LEU A 153 3.63 15.42 20.60
C LEU A 153 2.63 14.38 21.16
N HIS A 154 1.96 13.63 20.28
CA HIS A 154 0.95 12.62 20.62
C HIS A 154 1.42 11.55 21.63
N PRO A 155 2.65 11.02 21.56
CA PRO A 155 3.11 10.01 22.52
C PRO A 155 3.30 10.54 23.95
N ASP A 156 3.54 11.85 24.10
CA ASP A 156 3.91 12.48 25.37
C ASP A 156 2.77 13.28 26.03
N LEU A 157 1.64 13.46 25.33
CA LEU A 157 0.48 14.23 25.79
C LEU A 157 -0.64 13.32 26.33
N GLU A 158 -0.39 12.69 27.48
CA GLU A 158 -1.43 11.96 28.22
C GLU A 158 -2.47 12.90 28.85
N ASP A 159 -2.08 14.14 29.16
CA ASP A 159 -2.92 15.15 29.83
C ASP A 159 -2.89 16.51 29.11
N VAL A 160 -3.92 16.75 28.29
CA VAL A 160 -4.07 17.98 27.48
C VAL A 160 -4.57 19.18 28.28
N ARG A 161 -4.89 19.05 29.58
CA ARG A 161 -5.45 20.14 30.41
C ARG A 161 -4.52 21.33 30.59
N PHE A 162 -3.23 21.12 30.45
CA PHE A 162 -2.21 22.17 30.56
C PHE A 162 -2.05 22.98 29.27
N LEU A 163 -2.68 22.57 28.17
CA LEU A 163 -2.69 23.33 26.93
C LEU A 163 -3.71 24.48 26.99
N PRO A 164 -3.46 25.59 26.28
CA PRO A 164 -4.48 26.61 26.04
C PRO A 164 -5.78 26.01 25.48
N MET A 165 -6.94 26.52 25.93
CA MET A 165 -8.29 25.96 25.64
C MET A 165 -8.53 25.62 24.15
N HIS A 166 -8.03 26.46 23.24
CA HIS A 166 -8.17 26.27 21.79
C HIS A 166 -7.38 25.06 21.23
N LEU A 167 -6.32 24.61 21.93
CA LEU A 167 -5.53 23.43 21.59
C LEU A 167 -6.03 22.16 22.26
N GLN A 168 -6.67 22.26 23.44
CA GLN A 168 -7.22 21.11 24.16
C GLN A 168 -8.21 20.33 23.29
N LEU A 169 -9.12 21.04 22.62
CA LEU A 169 -10.13 20.46 21.75
C LEU A 169 -9.51 19.72 20.55
N ARG A 170 -8.45 20.30 19.96
CA ARG A 170 -7.77 19.74 18.78
C ARG A 170 -6.99 18.47 19.12
N CYS A 171 -6.27 18.47 20.24
CA CYS A 171 -5.52 17.29 20.70
C CYS A 171 -6.46 16.15 21.09
N ALA A 172 -7.58 16.45 21.77
CA ALA A 172 -8.59 15.47 22.13
C ALA A 172 -9.24 14.80 20.90
N TRP A 173 -9.45 15.56 19.81
CA TRP A 173 -9.97 15.04 18.54
C TRP A 173 -8.97 14.12 17.83
N ALA A 174 -7.70 14.54 17.72
CA ALA A 174 -6.65 13.71 17.14
C ALA A 174 -6.53 12.37 17.89
N HIS A 175 -6.56 12.43 19.23
CA HIS A 175 -6.52 11.24 20.07
C HIS A 175 -7.77 10.35 19.91
N PHE A 176 -8.96 10.92 19.75
CA PHE A 176 -10.18 10.14 19.49
C PHE A 176 -10.17 9.42 18.13
N LEU A 177 -9.63 10.06 17.08
CA LEU A 177 -9.53 9.47 15.74
C LEU A 177 -8.45 8.37 15.66
N LEU A 178 -7.33 8.57 16.38
CA LEU A 178 -6.22 7.63 16.39
C LEU A 178 -6.46 6.44 17.34
N TYR A 179 -7.16 6.68 18.45
CA TYR A 179 -7.58 5.66 19.41
C TYR A 179 -9.11 5.65 19.54
N ALA A 180 -9.75 4.74 18.81
CA ALA A 180 -11.19 4.49 18.93
C ALA A 180 -11.54 4.09 20.37
N GLY A 181 -12.00 5.06 21.18
CA GLY A 181 -12.40 4.83 22.57
C GLY A 181 -11.92 5.83 23.62
N TYR A 182 -11.24 6.93 23.26
CA TYR A 182 -10.80 7.92 24.25
C TYR A 182 -11.98 8.59 24.98
N ARG A 183 -11.96 8.57 26.32
CA ARG A 183 -12.90 9.32 27.18
C ARG A 183 -12.25 10.63 27.61
N THR A 184 -12.67 11.74 27.02
CA THR A 184 -12.32 13.08 27.51
C THR A 184 -12.99 13.31 28.88
N PRO A 185 -12.24 13.50 29.98
CA PRO A 185 -12.81 13.53 31.33
C PRO A 185 -13.75 14.72 31.60
N HIS A 186 -13.82 15.71 30.71
CA HIS A 186 -14.56 16.97 30.90
C HIS A 186 -15.49 17.33 29.74
N MET A 187 -15.43 16.59 28.63
CA MET A 187 -16.26 16.82 27.45
C MET A 187 -17.16 15.63 27.24
N THR A 188 -18.47 15.88 27.27
CA THR A 188 -19.47 14.85 26.98
C THR A 188 -19.52 14.61 25.47
N VAL A 189 -19.77 13.37 25.04
CA VAL A 189 -19.96 13.01 23.61
C VAL A 189 -21.01 13.89 22.91
N LYS A 190 -21.99 14.38 23.68
CA LYS A 190 -23.01 15.33 23.22
C LYS A 190 -22.43 16.70 22.83
N HIS A 191 -21.40 17.17 23.53
CA HIS A 191 -20.65 18.39 23.21
C HIS A 191 -19.78 18.23 21.95
N PHE A 192 -19.29 17.03 21.66
CA PHE A 192 -18.51 16.76 20.45
C PHE A 192 -19.37 16.76 19.18
N LYS A 193 -20.57 16.17 19.26
CA LYS A 193 -21.50 16.08 18.13
C LYS A 193 -22.15 17.41 17.73
N SER A 194 -22.09 18.44 18.57
CA SER A 194 -22.61 19.78 18.25
C SER A 194 -21.68 20.61 17.38
N TYR A 195 -20.43 20.20 17.17
CA TYR A 195 -19.51 20.87 16.27
C TYR A 195 -19.52 20.20 14.89
N SER A 196 -19.70 21.00 13.85
CA SER A 196 -19.48 20.54 12.47
C SER A 196 -18.00 20.18 12.30
N LEU A 197 -17.71 19.02 11.68
CA LEU A 197 -16.35 18.60 11.34
C LEU A 197 -15.62 19.70 10.55
N LEU A 198 -16.36 20.41 9.69
CA LEU A 198 -15.89 21.59 8.97
C LEU A 198 -15.54 22.74 9.93
N LYS A 199 -16.33 23.07 10.94
CA LYS A 199 -15.96 24.14 11.91
C LYS A 199 -14.73 23.80 12.78
N ILE A 200 -14.40 22.52 12.91
CA ILE A 200 -13.23 22.06 13.67
C ILE A 200 -11.97 22.08 12.79
N LEU A 201 -12.13 21.80 11.49
CA LEU A 201 -11.06 21.77 10.50
C LEU A 201 -10.84 23.14 9.82
N ASP A 202 -11.85 24.01 9.80
CA ASP A 202 -11.86 25.27 9.08
C ASP A 202 -11.33 26.41 9.97
N MET A 203 -10.12 26.80 9.61
CA MET A 203 -9.33 27.88 10.18
C MET A 203 -9.87 29.23 9.72
N SER A 204 -10.86 29.79 10.42
CA SER A 204 -11.12 31.24 10.35
C SER A 204 -10.76 31.90 11.67
N SER A 205 -9.74 32.75 11.63
CA SER A 205 -9.61 33.91 12.51
C SER A 205 -10.70 34.92 12.18
#